data_AF-A0A0G4E4Q6-F1
#
_entry.id   AF-A0A0G4E4Q6-F1
#
_cell.length_a   1.000
_cell.length_b   1.000
_cell.length_c   1.000
_cell.angle_alpha   90.00
_cell.angle_beta   90.00
_cell.angle_gamma   90.00
#
_symmetry.space_group_name_H-M   'P 1'
#
loop_
_entity.id
_entity.type
_entity.pdbx_description
1 polymer ?
#
loop_
_entity_poly.entity_id
_entity_poly.type
_entity_poly.pdbx_seq_one_letter_code
_entity_poly.pdbx_strand_id
1 'polypeptide(L)'
;MGLNPSFSGIAFDRWSKLDDFKKGLPALLSASQANPEKFVITDLARQLAGIRVGEFPVCADEEISADQYIQLSEITKKLDGHSNATSQINKLLDTPAGITDCQFRILDGATVSTAATTLGH
;
A
#
# COMPACT_ATOMS: atom_id res chain seq x y z
N MET A 1 41.78 2.13 -19.92
CA MET A 1 41.11 2.97 -18.91
C MET A 1 39.68 2.48 -18.77
N GLY A 2 39.42 1.66 -17.75
CA GLY A 2 38.11 1.05 -17.54
C GLY A 2 37.19 2.00 -16.80
N LEU A 3 36.10 2.41 -17.45
CA LEU A 3 34.97 3.06 -16.78
C LEU A 3 33.84 2.03 -16.74
N ASN A 4 33.69 1.39 -15.59
CA ASN A 4 32.50 0.64 -15.26
C ASN A 4 32.20 0.92 -13.78
N PRO A 5 31.24 1.80 -13.46
CA PRO A 5 30.61 1.77 -12.17
C PRO A 5 29.24 1.10 -12.33
N SER A 6 29.13 -0.06 -11.70
CA SER A 6 27.92 -0.86 -11.52
C SER A 6 26.80 -0.05 -10.85
N PHE A 7 26.10 0.80 -11.59
CA PHE A 7 24.95 1.56 -11.07
C PHE A 7 23.62 0.81 -11.16
N SER A 8 23.56 -0.31 -11.88
CA SER A 8 22.28 -0.98 -12.15
C SER A 8 21.86 -2.05 -11.14
N GLY A 9 22.77 -2.62 -10.34
CA GLY A 9 22.43 -3.77 -9.46
C GLY A 9 21.67 -3.40 -8.19
N ILE A 10 21.98 -2.26 -7.57
CA ILE A 10 21.44 -1.88 -6.24
C ILE A 10 20.11 -1.13 -6.38
N ALA A 11 19.92 -0.36 -7.46
CA ALA A 11 18.67 0.35 -7.74
C ALA A 11 17.54 -0.62 -8.10
N PHE A 12 17.83 -1.65 -8.89
CA PHE A 12 16.85 -2.69 -9.24
C PHE A 12 16.35 -3.47 -8.02
N ASP A 13 17.23 -3.79 -7.06
CA ASP A 13 16.87 -4.53 -5.83
C ASP A 13 15.89 -3.76 -4.94
N ARG A 14 16.06 -2.44 -4.81
CA ARG A 14 15.20 -1.61 -3.93
C ARG A 14 13.80 -1.40 -4.50
N TRP A 15 13.70 -1.17 -5.82
CA TRP A 15 12.40 -1.11 -6.50
C TRP A 15 11.70 -2.47 -6.48
N SER A 16 12.43 -3.57 -6.68
CA SER A 16 11.87 -4.92 -6.58
C SER A 16 11.23 -5.17 -5.20
N LYS A 17 11.89 -4.78 -4.11
CA LYS A 17 11.34 -4.92 -2.76
C LYS A 17 10.02 -4.19 -2.56
N LEU A 18 9.92 -2.95 -3.06
CA LEU A 18 8.68 -2.18 -3.01
C LEU A 18 7.58 -2.85 -3.84
N ASP A 19 7.93 -3.32 -5.04
CA ASP A 19 7.00 -3.97 -5.95
C ASP A 19 6.50 -5.31 -5.38
N ASP A 20 7.39 -6.12 -4.80
CA ASP A 20 7.06 -7.40 -4.18
C ASP A 20 6.17 -7.19 -2.96
N PHE A 21 6.47 -6.17 -2.14
CA PHE A 21 5.61 -5.78 -1.03
C PHE A 21 4.20 -5.42 -1.52
N LYS A 22 4.09 -4.54 -2.53
CA LYS A 22 2.81 -4.12 -3.10
C LYS A 22 2.02 -5.27 -3.71
N LYS A 23 2.67 -6.17 -4.47
CA LYS A 23 2.05 -7.36 -5.08
C LYS A 23 1.49 -8.34 -4.04
N GLY A 24 2.04 -8.35 -2.82
CA GLY A 24 1.54 -9.18 -1.73
C GLY A 24 0.25 -8.65 -1.07
N LEU A 25 -0.03 -7.35 -1.17
CA LEU A 25 -1.15 -6.73 -0.44
C LEU A 25 -2.53 -7.29 -0.80
N PRO A 26 -2.88 -7.53 -2.08
CA PRO A 26 -4.17 -8.13 -2.43
C PRO A 26 -4.37 -9.53 -1.86
N ALA A 27 -3.30 -10.33 -1.81
CA ALA A 27 -3.34 -11.67 -1.25
C ALA A 27 -3.54 -11.63 0.28
N LEU A 28 -2.87 -10.71 0.97
CA LEU A 28 -3.07 -10.47 2.41
C LEU A 28 -4.49 -10.00 2.72
N LEU A 29 -5.01 -9.07 1.93
CA LEU A 29 -6.39 -8.57 2.04
C LEU A 29 -7.40 -9.73 1.88
N SER A 30 -7.18 -10.60 0.90
CA SER A 30 -8.03 -11.77 0.65
C SER A 30 -7.97 -12.77 1.81
N ALA A 31 -6.77 -13.10 2.27
CA ALA A 31 -6.55 -13.98 3.43
C ALA A 31 -7.15 -13.41 4.73
N SER A 32 -7.30 -12.09 4.84
CA SER A 32 -7.85 -11.43 6.03
C SER A 32 -9.32 -11.74 6.32
N GLN A 33 -10.07 -12.24 5.32
CA GLN A 33 -11.45 -12.69 5.53
C GLN A 33 -11.52 -13.88 6.49
N ALA A 34 -10.52 -14.76 6.48
CA ALA A 34 -10.42 -15.88 7.40
C ALA A 34 -9.54 -15.56 8.62
N ASN A 35 -8.52 -14.70 8.45
CA ASN A 35 -7.51 -14.40 9.47
C ASN A 35 -7.25 -12.88 9.52
N PRO A 36 -8.05 -12.11 10.27
CA PRO A 36 -8.01 -10.64 10.27
C PRO A 36 -6.62 -10.04 10.51
N GLU A 37 -5.77 -10.72 11.28
CA GLU A 37 -4.40 -10.31 11.60
C GLU A 37 -3.44 -10.31 10.41
N LYS A 38 -3.82 -10.94 9.28
CA LYS A 38 -3.00 -10.94 8.05
C LYS A 38 -3.02 -9.60 7.31
N PHE A 39 -4.03 -8.77 7.55
CA PHE A 39 -4.14 -7.45 6.92
C PHE A 39 -4.48 -6.40 7.98
N VAL A 40 -3.42 -5.81 8.56
CA VAL A 40 -3.51 -4.71 9.52
C VAL A 40 -2.87 -3.49 8.88
N ILE A 41 -3.69 -2.49 8.51
CA ILE A 41 -3.30 -1.32 7.73
C ILE A 41 -2.14 -0.58 8.41
N THR A 42 -2.24 -0.34 9.72
CA THR A 42 -1.22 0.39 10.49
C THR A 42 0.12 -0.33 10.53
N ASP A 43 0.13 -1.65 10.67
CA ASP A 43 1.37 -2.43 10.71
C ASP A 43 2.02 -2.55 9.32
N LEU A 44 1.19 -2.70 8.28
CA LEU A 44 1.66 -2.68 6.90
C LEU A 44 2.20 -1.30 6.50
N ALA A 45 1.54 -0.22 6.93
CA ALA A 45 2.00 1.15 6.71
C ALA A 45 3.34 1.40 7.41
N ARG A 46 3.52 0.90 8.65
CA ARG A 46 4.80 0.97 9.36
C ARG A 46 5.91 0.21 8.63
N GLN A 47 5.59 -0.95 8.07
CA GLN A 47 6.55 -1.70 7.24
C GLN A 47 6.91 -0.92 5.97
N LEU A 48 5.93 -0.33 5.29
CA LEU A 48 6.13 0.48 4.09
C LEU A 48 6.97 1.72 4.38
N ALA A 49 6.75 2.41 5.51
CA ALA A 49 7.53 3.56 5.94
C ALA A 49 9.03 3.21 6.16
N GLY A 50 9.34 1.95 6.46
CA GLY A 50 10.71 1.45 6.55
C GLY A 50 11.40 1.23 5.20
N ILE A 51 10.65 1.18 4.10
CA ILE A 51 11.19 0.95 2.76
C ILE A 51 11.69 2.27 2.18
N ARG A 52 12.93 2.24 1.65
CA ARG A 52 13.53 3.36 0.92
C ARG A 52 13.99 2.92 -0.46
N VAL A 53 13.83 3.82 -1.43
CA VAL A 53 14.41 3.68 -2.77
C VAL A 53 15.52 4.71 -2.91
N GLY A 54 16.77 4.25 -2.96
CA GLY A 54 17.89 5.16 -2.75
C GLY A 54 17.83 5.75 -1.33
N GLU A 55 17.93 7.07 -1.23
CA GLU A 55 17.78 7.83 0.01
C GLU A 55 16.34 8.32 0.22
N PHE A 56 15.42 8.03 -0.72
CA PHE A 56 14.07 8.57 -0.70
C PHE A 56 13.10 7.62 0.01
N PRO A 57 12.28 8.13 0.94
CA PRO A 57 11.18 7.36 1.51
C PRO A 57 10.11 7.11 0.44
N VAL A 58 9.45 5.96 0.50
CA VAL A 58 8.41 5.59 -0.47
C VAL A 58 7.02 6.14 -0.11
N CYS A 59 6.87 6.64 1.11
CA CYS A 59 5.67 7.26 1.62
C CYS A 59 5.99 8.24 2.75
N ALA A 60 4.99 9.04 3.10
CA ALA A 60 5.06 10.08 4.11
C ALA A 60 4.15 9.75 5.31
N ASP A 61 4.49 10.23 6.51
CA ASP A 61 3.67 10.05 7.72
C ASP A 61 2.60 11.14 7.86
N GLU A 62 2.61 12.12 6.95
CA GLU A 62 1.63 13.19 6.85
C GLU A 62 0.28 12.67 6.37
N GLU A 63 -0.78 13.36 6.82
CA GLU A 63 -2.15 13.15 6.35
C GLU A 63 -2.24 13.35 4.84
N ILE A 64 -3.04 12.52 4.18
CA ILE A 64 -3.30 12.62 2.75
C ILE A 64 -4.02 13.91 2.37
N SER A 65 -3.82 14.36 1.13
CA SER A 65 -4.50 15.55 0.62
C SER A 65 -6.00 15.31 0.41
N ALA A 66 -6.77 16.40 0.26
CA ALA A 66 -8.20 16.32 -0.08
C ALA A 66 -8.47 15.48 -1.35
N ASP A 67 -7.61 15.60 -2.37
CA ASP A 67 -7.74 14.82 -3.60
C ASP A 67 -7.54 13.31 -3.36
N GLN A 68 -6.66 12.96 -2.44
CA GLN A 68 -6.43 11.57 -2.05
C GLN A 68 -7.59 11.03 -1.18
N TYR A 69 -8.26 11.87 -0.39
CA TYR A 69 -9.50 11.48 0.30
C TYR A 69 -10.63 11.14 -0.69
N ILE A 70 -10.70 11.81 -1.83
CA ILE A 70 -11.64 11.44 -2.91
C ILE A 70 -11.29 10.04 -3.44
N GLN A 71 -10.01 9.75 -3.69
CA GLN A 71 -9.57 8.43 -4.14
C GLN A 71 -9.82 7.35 -3.08
N LEU A 72 -9.63 7.67 -1.81
CA LEU A 72 -9.93 6.78 -0.68
C LEU A 72 -11.40 6.36 -0.67
N SER A 73 -12.33 7.25 -1.04
CA SER A 73 -13.74 6.90 -1.12
C SER A 73 -14.02 5.80 -2.15
N GLU A 74 -13.32 5.83 -3.30
CA GLU A 74 -13.41 4.78 -4.33
C GLU A 74 -12.73 3.49 -3.87
N ILE A 75 -11.61 3.59 -3.16
CA ILE A 75 -10.94 2.43 -2.56
C ILE A 75 -11.85 1.77 -1.52
N THR A 76 -12.54 2.55 -0.69
CA THR A 76 -13.44 2.04 0.35
C THR A 76 -14.58 1.23 -0.26
N LYS A 77 -15.18 1.69 -1.37
CA LYS A 77 -16.19 0.91 -2.12
C LYS A 77 -15.67 -0.44 -2.59
N LYS A 78 -14.41 -0.51 -3.06
CA LYS A 78 -13.77 -1.78 -3.45
C LYS A 78 -13.54 -2.72 -2.25
N LEU A 79 -13.52 -2.17 -1.03
CA LEU A 79 -13.31 -2.89 0.21
C LEU A 79 -14.61 -3.25 0.95
N ASP A 80 -15.79 -2.93 0.41
CA ASP A 80 -17.08 -3.22 1.07
C ASP A 80 -17.27 -4.71 1.42
N GLY A 81 -16.61 -5.62 0.70
CA GLY A 81 -16.59 -7.06 0.99
C GLY A 81 -15.54 -7.50 2.03
N HIS A 82 -14.77 -6.57 2.59
CA HIS A 82 -13.66 -6.80 3.52
C HIS A 82 -13.92 -6.07 4.85
N SER A 83 -14.88 -6.57 5.63
CA SER A 83 -15.36 -5.93 6.87
C SER A 83 -14.25 -5.53 7.86
N ASN A 84 -13.19 -6.32 7.96
CA ASN A 84 -12.02 -5.99 8.79
C ASN A 84 -11.27 -4.75 8.27
N ALA A 85 -11.02 -4.65 6.96
CA ALA A 85 -10.36 -3.50 6.37
C ALA A 85 -11.23 -2.24 6.51
N THR A 86 -12.54 -2.35 6.24
CA THR A 86 -13.50 -1.25 6.43
C THR A 86 -13.53 -0.76 7.88
N SER A 87 -13.53 -1.68 8.86
CA SER A 87 -13.49 -1.31 10.29
C SER A 87 -12.21 -0.55 10.64
N GLN A 88 -11.07 -0.95 10.08
CA GLN A 88 -9.81 -0.24 10.30
C GLN A 88 -9.81 1.15 9.66
N ILE A 89 -10.35 1.31 8.44
CA ILE A 89 -10.49 2.61 7.78
C ILE A 89 -11.33 3.57 8.65
N ASN A 90 -12.49 3.12 9.13
CA ASN A 90 -13.33 3.95 10.00
C ASN A 90 -12.58 4.38 11.27
N LYS A 91 -11.85 3.46 11.90
CA LYS A 91 -11.03 3.79 13.07
C LYS A 91 -9.94 4.82 12.77
N LEU A 92 -9.33 4.77 11.59
CA LEU A 92 -8.32 5.74 11.16
C LEU A 92 -8.94 7.12 10.90
N LEU A 93 -10.09 7.17 10.25
CA LEU A 93 -10.87 8.39 10.00
C LEU A 93 -11.40 9.04 11.28
N ASP A 94 -11.66 8.26 12.32
CA ASP A 94 -12.05 8.77 13.63
C ASP A 94 -10.89 9.40 14.42
N THR A 95 -9.64 9.26 13.95
CA THR A 95 -8.48 9.90 14.59
C THR A 95 -8.28 11.34 14.11
N PRO A 96 -7.76 12.25 14.96
CA PRO A 96 -7.50 13.63 14.56
C PRO A 96 -6.37 13.77 13.51
N ALA A 97 -5.57 12.71 13.30
CA ALA A 97 -4.51 12.68 12.30
C ALA A 97 -5.00 12.19 10.92
N GLY A 98 -6.22 11.66 10.84
CA GLY A 98 -6.77 11.10 9.62
C GLY A 98 -5.98 9.90 9.09
N ILE A 99 -5.99 9.75 7.77
CA ILE A 99 -5.25 8.71 7.06
C ILE A 99 -3.95 9.27 6.50
N THR A 100 -2.83 8.60 6.78
CA THR A 100 -1.51 9.02 6.29
C THR A 100 -1.21 8.53 4.87
N ASP A 101 -0.24 9.13 4.18
CA ASP A 101 0.18 8.67 2.84
C ASP A 101 0.63 7.21 2.83
N CYS A 102 1.36 6.75 3.86
CA CYS A 102 1.72 5.34 3.99
C CYS A 102 0.49 4.43 4.11
N GLN A 103 -0.51 4.79 4.93
CA GLN A 103 -1.75 4.02 5.09
C GLN A 103 -2.57 4.01 3.81
N PHE A 104 -2.69 5.15 3.13
CA PHE A 104 -3.36 5.27 1.84
C PHE A 104 -2.73 4.36 0.79
N ARG A 105 -1.40 4.31 0.68
CA ARG A 105 -0.71 3.42 -0.27
C ARG A 105 -0.92 1.94 -0.01
N ILE A 106 -1.09 1.53 1.25
CA ILE A 106 -1.48 0.15 1.59
C ILE A 106 -2.87 -0.15 1.02
N LEU A 107 -3.82 0.75 1.26
CA LEU A 107 -5.20 0.62 0.81
C LEU A 107 -5.30 0.61 -0.73
N ASP A 108 -4.63 1.54 -1.38
CA ASP A 108 -4.52 1.60 -2.83
C ASP A 108 -3.92 0.31 -3.38
N GLY A 109 -2.71 -0.06 -2.93
CA GLY A 109 -1.99 -1.26 -3.39
C GLY A 109 -2.77 -2.56 -3.18
N ALA A 110 -3.53 -2.69 -2.10
CA ALA A 110 -4.37 -3.86 -1.83
C ALA A 110 -5.54 -3.99 -2.81
N THR A 111 -5.99 -2.88 -3.42
CA THR A 111 -7.14 -2.84 -4.33
C THR A 111 -6.77 -2.73 -5.81
N VAL A 112 -5.48 -2.65 -6.16
CA VAL A 112 -5.02 -2.61 -7.56
C VAL A 112 -5.30 -3.93 -8.31
N SER A 113 -5.37 -5.09 -7.63
CA SER A 113 -5.54 -6.40 -8.28
C SER A 113 -6.97 -6.92 -8.40
N THR A 114 -8.01 -6.17 -8.01
CA THR A 114 -9.40 -6.62 -8.24
C THR A 114 -9.99 -6.18 -9.58
N ALA A 115 -9.30 -5.32 -10.34
CA ALA A 115 -9.76 -4.81 -11.64
C ALA A 115 -9.01 -5.39 -12.86
N ALA A 116 -7.89 -6.10 -12.67
CA ALA A 116 -6.99 -6.51 -13.75
C ALA A 116 -7.08 -7.99 -14.16
N THR A 117 -8.24 -8.64 -13.99
CA THR A 117 -8.49 -10.01 -14.52
C THR A 117 -9.71 -10.08 -15.45
N THR A 118 -10.24 -8.94 -15.91
CA THR A 118 -11.37 -8.93 -16.86
C THR A 118 -11.12 -8.07 -18.08
N LEU A 119 -9.91 -8.11 -18.64
CA LEU A 119 -9.64 -7.61 -20.01
C LEU A 119 -8.47 -8.41 -20.60
N GLY A 120 -8.78 -9.60 -21.09
CA GLY A 120 -7.90 -10.44 -21.89
C GLY A 120 -8.75 -11.43 -22.66
N HIS A 121 -8.89 -11.17 -23.96
CA HIS A 121 -9.52 -12.05 -24.95
C HIS A 121 -8.95 -13.47 -24.95
#